data_AF-A0A496ZP28-F1
#
_entry.id   AF-A0A496ZP28-F1
#
_cell.length_a   1.000
_cell.length_b   1.000
_cell.length_c   1.000
_cell.angle_alpha   90.00
_cell.angle_beta   90.00
_cell.angle_gamma   90.00
#
_symmetry.space_group_name_H-M   'P 1'
#
loop_
_entity.id
_entity.type
_entity.pdbx_description
1 polymer ?
#
loop_
_entity_poly.entity_id
_entity_poly.type
_entity_poly.pdbx_seq_one_letter_code
_entity_poly.pdbx_strand_id
1 'polypeptide(L)' 'MKKISEGSTFGGKNILKSAGIKPTYERLRILKYLEENNNHPTVNMIYDEVVKDIPTISKTTVY' A
#
# COMPACT_ATOMS: atom_id res chain seq x y z
N MET A 1 29.70 -2.47 -15.48
CA MET A 1 29.68 -1.64 -14.26
C MET A 1 28.25 -1.11 -14.03
N LYS A 2 27.43 -1.83 -13.26
CA LYS A 2 26.17 -1.29 -12.71
C LYS A 2 26.33 -1.34 -11.19
N LYS A 3 26.55 -0.18 -10.58
CA LYS A 3 26.53 -0.06 -9.11
C LYS A 3 25.08 -0.25 -8.66
N ILE A 4 24.83 -1.44 -8.15
CA ILE A 4 23.69 -1.82 -7.32
C ILE A 4 23.96 -1.23 -5.95
N SER A 5 23.42 -0.04 -5.67
CA SER A 5 23.49 0.58 -4.36
C SER A 5 22.39 1.62 -4.17
N GLU A 6 21.13 1.21 -4.29
CA GLU A 6 20.00 1.88 -3.61
C GLU A 6 19.06 0.77 -3.11
N GLY A 7 18.96 0.62 -1.79
CA GLY A 7 18.44 -0.57 -1.13
C GLY A 7 16.95 -0.86 -1.37
N SER A 8 16.61 -2.13 -1.59
CA SER A 8 15.32 -2.77 -1.24
C SER A 8 14.04 -1.92 -1.28
N THR A 9 13.81 -1.11 -2.33
CA THR A 9 12.63 -0.24 -2.40
C THR A 9 11.42 -0.97 -2.99
N PHE A 10 10.59 -1.50 -2.10
CA PHE A 10 9.15 -1.78 -2.24
C PHE A 10 8.53 -1.56 -3.65
N GLY A 11 8.26 -2.64 -4.39
CA GLY A 11 7.71 -2.61 -5.75
C GLY A 11 6.43 -1.76 -5.91
N GLY A 12 5.59 -1.70 -4.87
CA GLY A 12 4.37 -0.91 -4.86
C GLY A 12 4.54 0.60 -5.09
N LYS A 13 5.71 1.19 -4.75
CA LYS A 13 5.96 2.62 -5.03
C LYS A 13 6.02 2.92 -6.51
N ASN A 14 6.53 1.99 -7.31
CA ASN A 14 6.66 2.17 -8.76
C ASN A 14 5.30 2.00 -9.45
N ILE A 15 4.47 1.07 -8.99
CA ILE A 15 3.11 0.84 -9.50
C ILE A 15 2.24 2.09 -9.38
N LEU A 16 2.24 2.74 -8.21
CA LEU A 16 1.46 3.96 -8.03
C LEU A 16 2.00 5.12 -8.87
N LYS A 17 3.33 5.28 -8.93
CA LYS A 17 3.96 6.33 -9.73
C LYS A 17 3.71 6.17 -11.23
N SER A 18 3.78 4.95 -11.77
CA SER A 18 3.49 4.68 -13.19
C SER A 18 2.03 4.93 -13.52
N ALA A 19 1.12 4.78 -12.54
CA ALA A 19 -0.28 5.16 -12.65
C ALA A 19 -0.55 6.67 -12.42
N GLY A 20 0.48 7.49 -12.18
CA GLY A 20 0.30 8.92 -11.86
C GLY A 20 -0.28 9.19 -10.47
N ILE A 21 -0.35 8.16 -9.61
CA ILE A 21 -0.91 8.23 -8.27
C ILE A 21 0.20 8.55 -7.27
N LYS A 22 -0.02 9.56 -6.42
CA LYS A 22 0.90 9.88 -5.32
C LYS A 22 1.00 8.69 -4.36
N PRO A 23 2.20 8.12 -4.13
CA PRO A 23 2.39 6.98 -3.24
C PRO A 23 2.38 7.43 -1.77
N THR A 24 1.20 7.76 -1.24
CA THR A 24 1.01 8.06 0.19
C THR A 24 1.20 6.79 1.01
N TYR A 25 1.49 6.95 2.31
CA TYR A 25 1.68 5.81 3.20
C TYR A 25 0.45 4.90 3.26
N GLU A 26 -0.75 5.49 3.31
CA GLU A 26 -2.03 4.78 3.31
C GLU A 26 -2.19 3.92 2.05
N ARG A 27 -1.96 4.51 0.86
CA ARG A 27 -2.07 3.79 -0.43
C ARG A 27 -1.07 2.66 -0.55
N LEU A 28 0.17 2.88 -0.08
CA LEU A 28 1.19 1.84 -0.08
C LEU A 28 0.83 0.70 0.87
N ARG A 29 0.25 1.00 2.04
CA ARG A 29 -0.19 -0.04 2.97
C ARG A 29 -1.39 -0.82 2.45
N ILE A 30 -2.38 -0.16 1.85
CA ILE A 30 -3.53 -0.81 1.21
C ILE A 30 -3.06 -1.68 0.04
N LEU A 31 -2.19 -1.16 -0.84
CA LEU A 31 -1.65 -1.92 -1.97
C LEU A 31 -0.88 -3.16 -1.47
N LYS A 32 -0.05 -3.01 -0.44
CA LYS A 32 0.65 -4.13 0.19
C LYS A 32 -0.32 -5.18 0.73
N TYR A 33 -1.39 -4.75 1.40
CA TYR A 33 -2.42 -5.66 1.90
C TYR A 33 -3.07 -6.45 0.76
N LEU A 34 -3.40 -5.80 -0.35
CA LEU A 34 -3.99 -6.45 -1.53
C LEU A 34 -3.02 -7.41 -2.23
N GLU A 35 -1.71 -7.11 -2.26
CA GLU A 35 -0.69 -8.00 -2.83
C GLU A 35 -0.45 -9.24 -1.96
N GLU A 36 -0.49 -9.09 -0.63
CA GLU A 36 -0.25 -10.19 0.32
C GLU A 36 -1.47 -11.10 0.49
N ASN A 37 -2.68 -10.58 0.25
CA ASN A 37 -3.93 -11.30 0.42
C ASN A 37 -4.58 -11.54 -0.95
N ASN A 38 -4.43 -12.75 -1.49
CA ASN A 38 -5.11 -13.20 -2.71
C ASN A 38 -6.60 -13.52 -2.43
N ASN A 39 -7.34 -12.53 -1.93
CA ASN A 39 -8.77 -12.63 -1.68
C ASN A 39 -9.52 -11.42 -2.27
N HIS A 40 -10.84 -11.42 -2.16
CA HIS A 40 -11.68 -10.26 -2.47
C HIS A 40 -12.13 -9.62 -1.17
N PRO A 41 -11.28 -8.80 -0.53
CA PRO A 41 -11.56 -8.29 0.80
C PRO A 41 -12.69 -7.27 0.74
N THR A 42 -13.44 -7.17 1.81
CA THR A 42 -14.37 -6.04 2.01
C THR A 42 -13.61 -4.84 2.57
N VAL A 43 -14.20 -3.65 2.47
CA VAL A 43 -13.61 -2.42 3.04
C VAL A 43 -13.35 -2.57 4.54
N ASN A 44 -14.23 -3.23 5.28
CA ASN A 44 -14.01 -3.50 6.70
C ASN A 44 -12.77 -4.36 6.92
N MET A 45 -12.56 -5.39 6.11
CA MET A 45 -11.38 -6.27 6.24
C MET A 45 -10.07 -5.50 5.99
N ILE A 46 -10.04 -4.62 4.99
CA ILE A 46 -8.87 -3.78 4.72
C ILE A 46 -8.67 -2.79 5.87
N TYR A 47 -9.73 -2.12 6.32
CA TYR A 47 -9.67 -1.15 7.41
C TYR A 47 -9.16 -1.78 8.71
N ASP A 48 -9.71 -2.93 9.10
CA ASP A 48 -9.38 -3.62 10.35
C ASP A 48 -7.89 -4.03 10.38
N GLU A 49 -7.29 -4.32 9.23
CA GLU A 49 -5.87 -4.61 9.13
C GLU A 49 -5.00 -3.35 9.05
N VAL A 50 -5.39 -2.35 8.26
CA VAL A 50 -4.58 -1.15 8.03
C VAL A 50 -4.61 -0.22 9.26
N VAL A 51 -5.69 -0.17 10.03
CA VAL A 51 -5.79 0.66 11.24
C VAL A 51 -4.79 0.26 12.34
N LYS A 52 -4.33 -1.00 12.33
CA LYS A 52 -3.29 -1.50 13.24
C LYS A 52 -1.95 -0.80 13.01
N ASP A 53 -1.67 -0.40 11.77
CA ASP A 53 -0.46 0.34 11.38
C ASP A 53 -0.69 1.85 11.29
N ILE A 54 -1.89 2.28 10.91
CA ILE A 54 -2.27 3.68 10.74
C ILE A 54 -3.52 3.97 11.59
N PRO A 55 -3.38 4.22 12.91
CA PRO A 55 -4.53 4.40 13.80
C PRO A 55 -5.43 5.60 13.44
N THR A 56 -4.90 6.56 12.68
CA THR A 56 -5.62 7.76 12.24
C THR A 56 -6.39 7.57 10.93
N ILE A 57 -6.31 6.41 10.29
CA ILE A 57 -7.00 6.15 9.02
C ILE A 57 -8.52 6.07 9.26
N SER A 58 -9.30 6.58 8.32
CA SER A 58 -10.75 6.46 8.33
C SER A 58 -11.22 5.43 7.29
N LYS A 59 -12.43 4.88 7.45
CA LYS A 59 -13.02 4.04 6.40
C LYS A 59 -13.18 4.79 5.09
N THR A 60 -13.49 6.08 5.12
CA THR A 60 -13.57 6.96 3.95
C THR A 60 -12.23 7.06 3.20
N THR A 61 -11.10 6.89 3.88
CA THR A 61 -9.78 6.85 3.25
C THR A 61 -9.50 5.51 2.56
N VAL A 62 -10.14 4.44 3.03
CA VAL A 62 -10.03 3.08 2.45
C VAL A 62 -10.95 2.93 1.24
N TYR A 63 -12.13 3.58 1.26
CA TYR A 63 -13.02 3.72 0.09
C TYR A 63 -12.36 4.53 -1.03
#